data_AF-A0A7R7V615-F1
#
_entry.id   AF-A0A7R7V615-F1
#
_cell.length_a   1.000
_cell.length_b   1.000
_cell.length_c   1.000
_cell.angle_alpha   90.00
_cell.angle_beta   90.00
_cell.angle_gamma   90.00
#
_symmetry.space_group_name_H-M   'P 1'
#
loop_
_entity.id
_entity.type
_entity.pdbx_description
1 polymer ?
#
loop_
_entity_poly.entity_id
_entity_poly.type
_entity_poly.pdbx_seq_one_letter_code
_entity_poly.pdbx_strand_id
1 'polypeptide(L)'
;ILIFFITNEVSASSSFDKGKYKKGDDASYFEPTGPYLMVNVTGVDGKGNELLSPRYVEFPIKPGTTLTKEKIEYYVEWALDATAYKEFRVVELDPSAKIEVTYYDKNKKKEETKSFPITEKGFVVPDLSEHIKNPGFNLITKV
;
A
#
# COMPACT_ATOMS: atom_id res chain seq x y z
N ILE A 1 -6.64 47.06 -19.03
CA ILE A 1 -7.63 46.06 -18.57
C ILE A 1 -6.86 44.75 -18.43
N LEU A 2 -6.65 44.26 -17.20
CA LEU A 2 -5.91 43.03 -16.92
C LEU A 2 -6.93 41.93 -16.60
N ILE A 3 -6.90 40.83 -17.33
CA ILE A 3 -7.82 39.69 -17.16
C ILE A 3 -7.18 38.72 -16.16
N PHE A 4 -7.83 38.52 -15.02
CA PHE A 4 -7.48 37.51 -14.02
C PHE A 4 -8.07 36.15 -14.46
N PHE A 5 -7.22 35.16 -14.72
CA PHE A 5 -7.65 33.77 -14.85
C PHE A 5 -7.74 33.16 -13.45
N ILE A 6 -8.96 32.89 -12.98
CA ILE A 6 -9.19 32.07 -11.78
C ILE A 6 -9.25 30.63 -12.26
N THR A 7 -8.20 29.85 -12.03
CA THR A 7 -8.25 28.39 -12.15
C THR A 7 -8.95 27.83 -10.92
N ASN A 8 -10.15 27.27 -11.11
CA ASN A 8 -10.82 26.47 -10.09
C ASN A 8 -10.02 25.18 -9.86
N GLU A 9 -9.07 25.20 -8.94
CA GLU A 9 -8.48 23.97 -8.42
C GLU A 9 -9.48 23.34 -7.45
N VAL A 10 -10.15 22.29 -7.91
CA VAL A 10 -10.97 21.43 -7.06
C VAL A 10 -10.01 20.55 -6.27
N SER A 11 -9.57 21.02 -5.10
CA SER A 11 -9.01 20.13 -4.08
C SER A 11 -10.11 19.21 -3.60
N ALA A 12 -10.25 18.05 -4.24
CA ALA A 12 -11.02 16.94 -3.69
C ALA A 12 -10.27 16.39 -2.47
N SER A 13 -10.36 17.09 -1.33
CA SER A 13 -10.14 16.49 -0.02
C SER A 13 -11.35 15.59 0.25
N SER A 14 -11.37 14.41 -0.36
CA SER A 14 -12.22 13.35 0.14
C SER A 14 -11.57 12.88 1.43
N SER A 15 -12.04 13.38 2.57
CA SER A 15 -11.68 12.86 3.88
C SER A 15 -11.76 11.34 3.83
N PHE A 16 -10.59 10.70 3.86
CA PHE A 16 -10.46 9.26 3.75
C PHE A 16 -11.01 8.64 5.04
N ASP A 17 -12.22 8.10 4.95
CA ASP A 17 -12.91 7.51 6.08
C ASP A 17 -12.28 6.14 6.42
N LYS A 18 -11.43 6.11 7.45
CA LYS A 18 -10.81 4.91 7.99
C LYS A 18 -11.84 3.80 8.29
N GLY A 19 -13.10 4.15 8.59
CA GLY A 19 -14.16 3.19 8.91
C GLY A 19 -14.69 2.37 7.73
N LYS A 20 -14.37 2.75 6.48
CA LYS A 20 -14.85 2.04 5.27
C LYS A 20 -13.94 0.91 4.80
N TYR A 21 -12.74 0.81 5.35
CA TYR A 21 -11.79 -0.24 5.04
C TYR A 21 -11.86 -1.27 6.16
N LYS A 22 -12.35 -2.46 5.83
CA LYS A 22 -12.34 -3.57 6.78
C LYS A 22 -10.89 -3.91 7.06
N LYS A 23 -10.48 -3.79 8.33
CA LYS A 23 -9.38 -4.60 8.87
C LYS A 23 -9.61 -6.01 8.35
N GLY A 24 -8.64 -6.60 7.64
CA GLY A 24 -8.79 -7.96 7.15
C GLY A 24 -9.24 -8.82 8.32
N ASP A 25 -10.47 -9.33 8.25
CA ASP A 25 -10.97 -10.31 9.22
C ASP A 25 -9.92 -11.42 9.25
N ASP A 26 -9.43 -11.75 10.45
CA ASP A 26 -8.39 -12.74 10.78
C ASP A 26 -7.79 -13.41 9.54
N ALA A 27 -6.58 -12.98 9.14
CA ALA A 27 -5.76 -13.51 8.04
C ALA A 27 -6.28 -14.88 7.59
N SER A 28 -7.10 -14.90 6.54
CA SER A 28 -7.83 -16.09 6.17
C SER A 28 -6.84 -17.23 6.00
N TYR A 29 -7.11 -18.39 6.60
CA TYR A 29 -6.30 -19.60 6.41
C TYR A 29 -6.17 -19.98 4.92
N PHE A 30 -7.04 -19.44 4.07
CA PHE A 30 -7.07 -19.60 2.63
C PHE A 30 -6.40 -18.43 1.92
N GLU A 31 -5.73 -18.73 0.81
CA GLU A 31 -5.15 -17.73 -0.08
C GLU A 31 -6.20 -16.69 -0.52
N PRO A 32 -5.84 -15.39 -0.60
CA PRO A 32 -6.71 -14.36 -1.13
C PRO A 32 -7.21 -14.72 -2.53
N THR A 33 -8.51 -14.54 -2.78
CA THR A 33 -9.12 -14.88 -4.07
C THR A 33 -8.93 -13.80 -5.14
N GLY A 34 -8.26 -12.70 -4.81
CA GLY A 34 -8.05 -11.54 -5.69
C GLY A 34 -6.81 -10.74 -5.29
N PRO A 35 -6.54 -9.61 -5.96
CA PRO A 35 -5.38 -8.77 -5.66
C PRO A 35 -5.34 -8.32 -4.19
N TYR A 36 -4.15 -8.33 -3.61
CA TYR A 36 -3.96 -7.92 -2.22
C TYR A 36 -2.64 -7.16 -2.07
N LEU A 37 -2.61 -6.25 -1.09
CA LEU A 37 -1.41 -5.58 -0.61
C LEU A 37 -0.86 -6.39 0.57
N MET A 38 0.34 -6.92 0.42
CA MET A 38 1.08 -7.58 1.48
C MET A 38 2.02 -6.57 2.14
N VAL A 39 1.68 -6.16 3.35
CA VAL A 39 2.45 -5.19 4.13
C VAL A 39 3.38 -5.95 5.07
N ASN A 40 4.68 -5.71 4.93
CA ASN A 40 5.72 -6.26 5.77
C ASN A 40 6.60 -5.13 6.29
N VAL A 41 6.36 -4.75 7.55
CA VAL A 41 6.92 -3.53 8.13
C VAL A 41 7.73 -3.85 9.37
N THR A 42 8.98 -3.37 9.39
CA THR A 42 9.83 -3.35 10.58
C THR A 42 9.69 -1.99 11.27
N GLY A 43 9.28 -1.97 12.53
CA GLY A 43 9.26 -0.74 13.34
C GLY A 43 10.63 -0.47 13.94
N VAL A 44 11.15 0.74 13.76
CA VAL A 44 12.44 1.19 14.31
C VAL A 44 12.28 2.47 15.15
N ASP A 45 13.19 2.69 16.09
CA ASP A 45 13.30 3.99 16.77
C ASP A 45 14.03 5.03 15.90
N GLY A 46 14.07 6.29 16.34
CA GLY A 46 14.80 7.35 15.63
C GLY A 46 16.33 7.17 15.54
N LYS A 47 16.88 6.09 16.12
CA LYS A 47 18.29 5.69 16.00
C LYS A 47 18.47 4.45 15.11
N GLY A 48 17.39 3.91 14.56
CA GLY A 48 17.37 2.72 13.71
C GLY A 48 17.39 1.40 14.47
N ASN A 49 17.15 1.39 15.78
CA ASN A 49 17.03 0.15 16.54
C ASN A 49 15.66 -0.46 16.30
N GLU A 50 15.61 -1.76 16.04
CA GLU A 50 14.35 -2.49 15.85
C GLU A 50 13.53 -2.51 17.15
N LEU A 51 12.31 -1.97 17.07
CA LEU A 51 11.29 -2.02 18.12
C LEU A 51 10.24 -3.09 17.86
N LEU A 52 10.02 -3.42 16.58
CA LEU A 52 9.05 -4.40 16.14
C LEU A 52 9.57 -5.18 14.94
N SER A 53 9.62 -6.50 15.11
CA SER A 53 9.98 -7.40 14.02
C SER A 53 8.91 -7.43 12.94
N PRO A 54 9.34 -7.58 11.67
CA PRO A 54 8.45 -7.57 10.53
C PRO A 54 7.29 -8.55 10.68
N ARG A 55 6.06 -8.04 10.51
CA ARG A 55 4.85 -8.85 10.46
C ARG A 55 4.12 -8.63 9.15
N TYR A 56 3.71 -9.75 8.56
CA TYR A 56 2.89 -9.77 7.36
C TYR A 56 1.43 -9.50 7.72
N VAL A 57 0.87 -8.49 7.07
CA VAL A 57 -0.57 -8.22 7.09
C VAL A 57 -1.04 -8.04 5.65
N GLU A 58 -2.10 -8.75 5.30
CA GLU A 58 -2.66 -8.70 3.95
C GLU A 58 -3.93 -7.85 3.94
N PHE A 59 -4.01 -6.94 2.97
CA PHE A 59 -5.19 -6.11 2.74
C PHE A 59 -5.72 -6.36 1.33
N PRO A 60 -7.01 -6.72 1.16
CA PRO A 60 -7.58 -6.85 -0.17
C PRO A 60 -7.59 -5.49 -0.89
N ILE A 61 -7.15 -5.46 -2.14
CA ILE A 61 -7.16 -4.27 -3.00
C ILE A 61 -7.86 -4.58 -4.33
N LYS A 62 -8.24 -3.54 -5.07
CA LYS A 62 -8.93 -3.68 -6.35
C LYS A 62 -8.13 -3.02 -7.48
N PRO A 63 -8.04 -3.65 -8.67
CA PRO A 63 -7.54 -2.97 -9.85
C PRO A 63 -8.28 -1.66 -10.12
N GLY A 64 -7.58 -0.67 -10.64
CA GLY A 64 -8.11 0.69 -10.83
C GLY A 64 -8.08 1.57 -9.57
N THR A 65 -7.79 1.03 -8.39
CA THR A 65 -7.60 1.83 -7.17
C THR A 65 -6.31 2.65 -7.27
N THR A 66 -6.35 3.93 -6.94
CA THR A 66 -5.14 4.74 -6.77
C THR A 66 -4.59 4.56 -5.35
N LEU A 67 -3.37 4.04 -5.24
CA LEU A 67 -2.60 3.94 -4.00
C LEU A 67 -1.60 5.09 -3.90
N THR A 68 -1.93 6.07 -3.06
CA THR A 68 -1.10 7.25 -2.75
C THR A 68 -0.24 6.99 -1.50
N LYS A 69 0.77 7.83 -1.27
CA LYS A 69 1.59 7.79 -0.05
C LYS A 69 0.73 7.78 1.21
N GLU A 70 -0.22 8.70 1.33
CA GLU A 70 -1.15 8.77 2.47
C GLU A 70 -1.90 7.44 2.72
N LYS A 71 -2.40 6.79 1.65
CA LYS A 71 -3.09 5.50 1.81
C LYS A 71 -2.15 4.38 2.25
N ILE A 72 -0.91 4.40 1.76
CA ILE A 72 0.10 3.42 2.17
C ILE A 72 0.45 3.59 3.64
N GLU A 73 0.63 4.82 4.12
CA GLU A 73 0.86 5.11 5.54
C GLU A 73 -0.29 4.56 6.41
N TYR A 74 -1.55 4.72 5.98
CA TYR A 74 -2.68 4.12 6.71
C TYR A 74 -2.67 2.59 6.72
N TYR A 75 -2.29 1.92 5.63
CA TYR A 75 -2.14 0.46 5.63
C TYR A 75 -1.03 0.00 6.57
N VAL A 76 0.06 0.76 6.66
CA VAL A 76 1.13 0.49 7.63
C VAL A 76 0.65 0.70 9.06
N GLU A 77 -0.04 1.80 9.37
CA GLU A 77 -0.65 2.03 10.68
C GLU A 77 -1.56 0.87 11.09
N TRP A 78 -2.45 0.42 10.19
CA TRP A 78 -3.33 -0.72 10.45
C TRP A 78 -2.57 -2.03 10.64
N ALA A 79 -1.45 -2.22 9.95
CA ALA A 79 -0.59 -3.37 10.15
C ALA A 79 0.07 -3.35 11.54
N LEU A 80 0.51 -2.18 12.02
CA LEU A 80 1.07 -2.00 13.37
C LEU A 80 0.00 -2.19 14.46
N ASP A 81 -1.20 -1.63 14.28
CA ASP A 81 -2.35 -1.74 15.17
C ASP A 81 -2.80 -3.20 15.38
N ALA A 82 -2.61 -4.05 14.37
CA ALA A 82 -3.02 -5.45 14.42
C ALA A 82 -2.12 -6.30 15.33
N THR A 83 -0.93 -5.84 15.68
CA THR A 83 0.09 -6.68 16.34
C THR A 83 0.21 -6.44 17.84
N ALA A 84 0.41 -5.20 18.27
CA ALA A 84 0.50 -4.84 19.70
C ALA A 84 0.42 -3.32 19.95
N TYR A 85 0.48 -2.49 18.91
CA TYR A 85 0.86 -1.08 19.05
C TYR A 85 -0.25 -0.13 18.59
N LYS A 86 -1.36 -0.08 19.34
CA LYS A 86 -2.39 0.98 19.18
C LYS A 86 -1.90 2.39 19.56
N GLU A 87 -0.68 2.48 20.11
CA GLU A 87 -0.12 3.71 20.68
C GLU A 87 0.93 4.37 19.77
N PHE A 88 1.33 3.72 18.68
CA PHE A 88 2.36 4.24 17.77
C PHE A 88 1.71 4.82 16.53
N ARG A 89 2.24 5.95 16.08
CA ARG A 89 1.94 6.53 14.77
C ARG A 89 3.16 6.40 13.90
N VAL A 90 2.95 6.13 12.62
CA VAL A 90 4.02 6.17 11.63
C VAL A 90 4.49 7.62 11.54
N VAL A 91 5.76 7.86 11.83
CA VAL A 91 6.37 9.20 11.73
C VAL A 91 6.80 9.46 10.30
N GLU A 92 7.48 8.49 9.70
CA GLU A 92 7.97 8.57 8.34
C GLU A 92 8.09 7.17 7.74
N LEU A 93 7.68 7.03 6.47
CA LEU A 93 7.97 5.85 5.68
C LEU A 93 9.34 6.00 5.03
N ASP A 94 10.16 4.94 4.96
CA ASP A 94 11.42 4.98 4.21
C ASP A 94 11.19 5.57 2.80
N PRO A 95 11.87 6.68 2.42
CA PRO A 95 11.62 7.36 1.15
C PRO A 95 12.01 6.52 -0.07
N SER A 96 12.79 5.45 0.12
CA SER A 96 13.14 4.48 -0.92
C SER A 96 12.12 3.33 -1.05
N ALA A 97 11.12 3.29 -0.17
CA ALA A 97 10.09 2.27 -0.19
C ALA A 97 9.31 2.27 -1.51
N LYS A 98 9.01 1.06 -1.97
CA LYS A 98 8.31 0.79 -3.22
C LYS A 98 7.34 -0.35 -3.04
N ILE A 99 6.32 -0.38 -3.88
CA ILE A 99 5.43 -1.53 -4.02
C ILE A 99 5.94 -2.39 -5.16
N GLU A 100 6.12 -3.68 -4.92
CA GLU A 100 6.55 -4.61 -5.96
C GLU A 100 5.53 -5.73 -6.18
N VAL A 101 5.29 -6.08 -7.44
CA VAL A 101 4.48 -7.24 -7.79
C VAL A 101 5.26 -8.09 -8.79
N THR A 102 5.40 -9.37 -8.48
CA THR A 102 6.07 -10.35 -9.31
C THR A 102 5.06 -11.38 -9.79
N TYR A 103 5.06 -11.66 -11.10
CA TYR A 103 4.16 -12.63 -11.71
C TYR A 103 4.80 -13.28 -12.94
N TYR A 104 4.29 -14.44 -13.33
CA TYR A 104 4.70 -15.10 -14.56
C TYR A 104 3.91 -14.54 -15.76
N ASP A 105 4.58 -13.84 -16.66
CA ASP A 105 3.98 -13.37 -17.91
C ASP A 105 3.80 -14.57 -18.87
N LYS A 106 2.53 -14.96 -19.07
CA LYS A 106 2.15 -16.09 -19.93
C LYS A 106 2.52 -15.89 -21.40
N ASN A 107 2.57 -14.65 -21.87
CA ASN A 107 2.87 -14.31 -23.25
C ASN A 107 4.38 -14.39 -23.50
N LYS A 108 5.18 -13.84 -22.58
CA LYS A 108 6.65 -13.83 -22.66
C LYS A 108 7.32 -15.10 -22.10
N LYS A 109 6.56 -15.94 -21.42
CA LYS A 109 7.01 -17.17 -20.74
C LYS A 109 8.15 -16.94 -19.75
N LYS A 110 8.10 -15.82 -19.01
CA LYS A 110 9.13 -15.45 -18.02
C LYS A 110 8.51 -14.74 -16.83
N GLU A 111 9.25 -14.72 -15.72
CA GLU A 111 8.93 -13.89 -14.57
C GLU A 111 9.12 -12.40 -14.90
N GLU A 112 8.19 -11.58 -14.46
CA GLU A 112 8.25 -10.12 -14.56
C GLU A 112 7.95 -9.51 -13.20
N THR A 113 8.83 -8.59 -12.78
CA THR A 113 8.62 -7.78 -11.56
C THR A 113 8.36 -6.35 -11.98
N LYS A 114 7.25 -5.79 -11.47
CA LYS A 114 6.92 -4.37 -11.61
C LYS A 114 7.09 -3.69 -10.26
N SER A 115 7.76 -2.55 -10.27
CA SER A 115 7.99 -1.72 -9.09
C SER A 115 7.27 -0.39 -9.26
N PHE A 116 6.56 0.05 -8.23
CA PHE A 116 5.83 1.31 -8.18
C PHE A 116 6.36 2.17 -7.03
N PRO A 117 6.80 3.42 -7.31
CA PRO A 117 7.24 4.32 -6.27
C PRO A 117 6.04 4.81 -5.43
N ILE A 118 6.27 5.06 -4.15
CA ILE A 118 5.26 5.60 -3.25
C ILE A 118 5.36 7.13 -3.29
N THR A 119 4.32 7.78 -3.82
CA THR A 119 4.29 9.22 -4.03
C THR A 119 2.93 9.80 -3.64
N GLU A 120 2.85 11.12 -3.45
CA GLU A 120 1.58 11.81 -3.16
C GLU A 120 0.53 11.56 -4.25
N LYS A 121 0.96 11.59 -5.52
CA LYS A 121 0.09 11.28 -6.67
C LYS A 121 -0.34 9.81 -6.70
N GLY A 122 0.50 8.93 -6.17
CA GLY A 122 0.29 7.50 -6.15
C GLY A 122 0.42 6.82 -7.52
N PHE A 123 0.02 5.56 -7.56
CA PHE A 123 -0.11 4.76 -8.78
C PHE A 123 -1.47 4.07 -8.83
N VAL A 124 -1.93 3.77 -10.04
CA VAL A 124 -3.16 2.99 -10.25
C VAL A 124 -2.80 1.51 -10.24
N VAL A 125 -3.47 0.72 -9.40
CA VAL A 125 -3.28 -0.73 -9.32
C VAL A 125 -3.66 -1.36 -10.67
N PRO A 126 -2.72 -2.03 -11.38
CA PRO A 126 -3.02 -2.65 -12.65
C PRO A 126 -3.88 -3.90 -12.48
N ASP A 127 -4.66 -4.23 -13.52
CA ASP A 127 -5.29 -5.54 -13.64
C ASP A 127 -4.28 -6.53 -14.23
N LEU A 128 -3.97 -7.58 -13.50
CA LEU A 128 -3.06 -8.66 -13.91
C LEU A 128 -3.78 -9.99 -14.10
N SER A 129 -5.11 -9.99 -14.14
CA SER A 129 -5.96 -11.19 -14.19
C SER A 129 -5.68 -12.12 -15.38
N GLU A 130 -5.17 -11.58 -16.49
CA GLU A 130 -4.69 -12.38 -17.64
C GLU A 130 -3.56 -13.34 -17.22
N HIS A 131 -2.70 -12.92 -16.29
CA HIS A 131 -1.52 -13.64 -15.87
C HIS A 131 -1.72 -14.39 -14.54
N ILE A 132 -2.33 -13.75 -13.54
CA ILE A 132 -2.46 -14.26 -12.17
C ILE A 132 -3.78 -13.79 -11.53
N LYS A 133 -4.44 -14.67 -10.76
CA LYS A 133 -5.75 -14.38 -10.16
C LYS A 133 -5.66 -13.50 -8.91
N ASN A 134 -4.63 -13.71 -8.10
CA ASN A 134 -4.40 -13.09 -6.81
C ASN A 134 -2.98 -12.51 -6.72
N PRO A 135 -2.66 -11.47 -7.51
CA PRO A 135 -1.34 -10.83 -7.42
C PRO A 135 -1.13 -10.21 -6.03
N GLY A 136 -0.03 -10.59 -5.39
CA GLY A 136 0.47 -9.97 -4.16
C GLY A 136 1.32 -8.74 -4.47
N PHE A 137 0.83 -7.57 -4.08
CA PHE A 137 1.56 -6.31 -4.14
C PHE A 137 2.32 -6.14 -2.82
N ASN A 138 3.63 -6.26 -2.84
CA ASN A 138 4.47 -6.33 -1.66
C ASN A 138 4.97 -4.94 -1.29
N LEU A 139 4.74 -4.55 -0.03
CA LEU A 139 5.39 -3.43 0.65
C LEU A 139 6.32 -4.00 1.70
N ILE A 140 7.63 -3.92 1.47
CA ILE A 140 8.64 -4.28 2.47
C ILE A 140 9.39 -3.01 2.85
N THR A 141 9.25 -2.56 4.09
CA THR A 141 9.78 -1.26 4.50
C THR A 141 10.07 -1.17 6.00
N LYS A 142 10.82 -0.13 6.38
CA LYS A 142 11.04 0.29 7.76
C LYS A 142 10.26 1.57 8.04
N VAL A 143 9.74 1.69 9.25
CA VAL A 143 9.01 2.87 9.75
C VAL A 143 9.35 3.18 11.19
#